data_AF-Q4TH02-F1
#
_entry.id   AF-Q4TH02-F1
#
_cell.length_a   1.000
_cell.length_b   1.000
_cell.length_c   1.000
_cell.angle_alpha   90.00
_cell.angle_beta   90.00
_cell.angle_gamma   90.00
#
_symmetry.space_group_name_H-M   'P 1'
#
loop_
_entity.id
_entity.type
_entity.pdbx_description
1 polymer ?
#
loop_
_entity_poly.entity_id
_entity_poly.type
_entity_poly.pdbx_seq_one_letter_code
_entity_poly.pdbx_strand_id
1 'polypeptide(L)'
;MDAQAEAETTSSCPAVVLSEDSDEETSPDESPPVPKWNKLSIVERVGLNSVDMSERDLEAAFSQIAMAFHCDQYTLKQRLQAEEHARNLAEENIQLELSRGRETLETLKGLCMDNKRSRILQRLELSLDILAGTVERISNTAEVLGAVHQEARVSRAVELMLAHVENLRRQQEKNLADLEEARKLIQQQSVTSPRACSGGRHRLQGCEIKRRLKKRGTQSSKKSGRSGSPSSESSCSVVTKEDGCLVDDRWEPGSPPG
;
A
#
# COMPACT_ATOMS: atom_id res chain seq x y z
N MET A 1 13.20 -69.71 30.26
CA MET A 1 13.60 -69.30 28.90
C MET A 1 12.40 -68.67 28.23
N ASP A 2 12.67 -67.88 27.19
CA ASP A 2 11.73 -67.24 26.27
C ASP A 2 11.04 -65.93 26.70
N ALA A 3 11.23 -64.92 25.85
CA ALA A 3 10.58 -63.60 25.81
C ALA A 3 9.23 -63.70 25.02
N GLN A 4 8.42 -62.70 24.67
CA GLN A 4 8.50 -61.23 24.46
C GLN A 4 7.02 -60.71 24.37
N ALA A 5 6.61 -59.44 24.25
CA ALA A 5 7.26 -58.14 24.07
C ALA A 5 6.33 -56.96 24.52
N GLU A 6 6.92 -55.81 24.85
CA GLU A 6 6.61 -54.45 24.34
C GLU A 6 5.18 -54.05 23.93
N ALA A 7 4.61 -53.03 24.62
CA ALA A 7 4.25 -51.72 24.03
C ALA A 7 3.39 -50.85 25.00
N GLU A 8 4.01 -49.93 25.75
CA GLU A 8 3.29 -48.84 26.44
C GLU A 8 3.61 -47.48 25.79
N THR A 9 2.57 -46.78 25.34
CA THR A 9 2.71 -45.51 24.60
C THR A 9 2.81 -44.32 25.56
N THR A 10 4.03 -43.93 25.94
CA THR A 10 4.27 -42.71 26.74
C THR A 10 4.27 -41.45 25.86
N SER A 11 3.17 -40.70 25.92
CA SER A 11 3.08 -39.35 25.35
C SER A 11 4.00 -38.39 26.13
N SER A 12 4.96 -37.78 25.44
CA SER A 12 5.91 -36.82 26.02
C SER A 12 5.88 -35.50 25.26
N CYS A 13 5.52 -34.43 25.95
CA CYS A 13 5.55 -33.06 25.40
C CYS A 13 6.98 -32.50 25.44
N PRO A 14 7.46 -31.82 24.39
CA PRO A 14 8.78 -31.20 24.43
C PRO A 14 8.79 -30.00 25.37
N ALA A 15 9.70 -30.02 26.35
CA ALA A 15 9.91 -28.91 27.28
C ALA A 15 10.57 -27.72 26.57
N VAL A 16 10.13 -26.51 26.92
CA VAL A 16 10.72 -25.26 26.44
C VAL A 16 12.07 -25.05 27.12
N VAL A 17 13.16 -25.11 26.37
CA VAL A 17 14.49 -24.74 26.87
C VAL A 17 14.62 -23.22 26.81
N LEU A 18 14.57 -22.59 27.98
CA LEU A 18 15.02 -21.21 28.16
C LEU A 18 16.55 -21.24 28.26
N SER A 19 17.23 -20.69 27.25
CA SER A 19 18.65 -20.34 27.37
C SER A 19 18.76 -18.87 27.77
N GLU A 20 19.33 -18.62 28.93
CA GLU A 20 19.69 -17.28 29.39
C GLU A 20 21.09 -16.90 28.91
N ASP A 21 21.24 -15.60 28.66
CA ASP A 21 22.48 -14.80 28.66
C ASP A 21 23.53 -14.99 27.55
N SER A 22 23.81 -13.87 26.87
CA SER A 22 25.02 -13.61 26.08
C SER A 22 25.03 -12.13 25.68
N ASP A 23 25.42 -11.25 26.60
CA ASP A 23 25.69 -9.84 26.33
C ASP A 23 26.78 -9.66 25.24
N GLU A 24 26.41 -9.07 24.08
CA GLU A 24 27.36 -8.37 23.20
C GLU A 24 26.75 -7.06 22.66
N GLU A 25 27.23 -5.95 23.24
CA GLU A 25 27.45 -4.62 22.64
C GLU A 25 26.79 -4.35 21.27
N THR A 26 25.53 -3.89 21.27
CA THR A 26 24.90 -3.29 20.07
C THR A 26 25.21 -1.79 20.02
N SER A 27 25.94 -1.36 18.99
CA SER A 27 26.23 0.06 18.76
C SER A 27 24.96 0.89 18.52
N PRO A 28 24.88 2.15 18.99
CA PRO A 28 23.70 2.98 18.78
C PRO A 28 23.61 3.43 17.32
N ASP A 29 22.81 2.73 16.53
CA ASP A 29 22.35 3.21 15.22
C ASP A 29 21.34 4.35 15.46
N GLU A 30 21.76 5.58 15.14
CA GLU A 30 21.01 6.81 15.40
C GLU A 30 19.85 6.99 14.40
N SER A 31 18.86 6.09 14.47
CA SER A 31 17.57 6.31 13.85
C SER A 31 16.75 7.30 14.71
N PRO A 32 16.19 8.38 14.12
CA PRO A 32 15.42 9.36 14.88
C PRO A 32 14.18 8.68 15.49
N PRO A 33 13.75 9.06 16.71
CA PRO A 33 12.66 8.36 17.39
C PRO A 33 11.37 8.43 16.58
N VAL A 34 11.01 7.33 15.92
CA VAL A 34 9.74 7.21 15.18
C VAL A 34 8.61 7.53 16.18
N PRO A 35 7.80 8.57 15.95
CA PRO A 35 6.78 8.96 16.91
C PRO A 35 5.85 7.78 17.17
N LYS A 36 5.72 7.37 18.45
CA LYS A 36 4.77 6.32 18.82
C LYS A 36 3.39 6.72 18.28
N TRP A 37 2.85 5.95 17.34
CA TRP A 37 1.64 6.25 16.58
C TRP A 37 0.47 6.72 17.47
N ASN A 38 0.39 6.15 18.68
CA ASN A 38 -0.61 6.47 19.71
C ASN A 38 -0.52 7.91 20.29
N LYS A 39 0.57 8.65 20.03
CA LYS A 39 0.78 10.04 20.49
C LYS A 39 0.50 11.09 19.42
N LEU A 40 0.46 10.70 18.14
CA LEU A 40 0.13 11.59 17.05
C LEU A 40 -1.39 11.75 16.95
N SER A 41 -1.85 12.97 16.65
CA SER A 41 -3.24 13.21 16.27
C SER A 41 -3.62 12.43 15.01
N ILE A 42 -4.92 12.28 14.75
CA ILE A 42 -5.41 11.63 13.52
C ILE A 42 -4.96 12.44 12.30
N VAL A 43 -4.99 13.78 12.38
CA VAL A 43 -4.52 14.70 11.33
C VAL A 43 -3.05 14.45 10.98
N GLU A 44 -2.18 14.27 11.99
CA GLU A 44 -0.75 13.96 11.78
C GLU A 44 -0.52 12.53 11.27
N ARG A 45 -1.23 11.53 11.81
CA ARG A 45 -1.13 10.12 11.34
C ARG A 45 -1.59 9.92 9.91
N VAL A 46 -2.59 10.68 9.51
CA VAL A 46 -3.16 10.66 8.16
C VAL A 46 -2.44 11.65 7.22
N GLY A 47 -1.59 12.51 7.79
CA GLY A 47 -0.73 13.41 7.04
C GLY A 47 -1.47 14.59 6.42
N LEU A 48 -2.61 15.03 6.94
CA LEU A 48 -3.39 16.16 6.40
C LEU A 48 -2.75 17.55 6.64
N ASN A 49 -1.50 17.59 7.11
CA ASN A 49 -0.74 18.83 7.22
C ASN A 49 -0.47 19.38 5.82
N SER A 50 -0.88 20.63 5.56
CA SER A 50 -0.47 21.37 4.34
C SER A 50 1.04 21.32 4.19
N VAL A 51 1.54 21.08 2.97
CA VAL A 51 2.98 21.03 2.73
C VAL A 51 3.33 21.84 1.49
N ASP A 52 3.93 22.99 1.74
CA ASP A 52 4.85 23.61 0.80
C ASP A 52 6.11 22.72 0.72
N MET A 53 6.02 21.65 -0.09
CA MET A 53 7.15 20.77 -0.41
C MET A 53 8.08 21.44 -1.43
N SER A 54 9.38 21.12 -1.37
CA SER A 54 10.22 21.33 -2.56
C SER A 54 9.86 20.31 -3.65
N GLU A 55 10.14 20.65 -4.91
CA GLU A 55 9.90 19.75 -6.05
C GLU A 55 10.56 18.37 -5.86
N ARG A 56 11.74 18.31 -5.22
CA ARG A 56 12.44 17.05 -4.92
C ARG A 56 11.75 16.23 -3.84
N ASP A 57 11.24 16.87 -2.80
CA ASP A 57 10.58 16.16 -1.69
C ASP A 57 9.21 15.65 -2.13
N LEU A 58 8.52 16.42 -2.99
CA LEU A 58 7.28 16.00 -3.64
C LEU A 58 7.50 14.77 -4.56
N GLU A 59 8.55 14.77 -5.37
CA GLU A 59 8.93 13.63 -6.22
C GLU A 59 9.21 12.36 -5.40
N ALA A 60 9.95 12.52 -4.30
CA ALA A 60 10.28 11.43 -3.39
C ALA A 60 9.03 10.89 -2.68
N ALA A 61 8.15 11.76 -2.18
CA ALA A 61 6.90 11.39 -1.54
C ALA A 61 5.94 10.68 -2.51
N PHE A 62 5.79 11.19 -3.74
CA PHE A 62 5.02 10.53 -4.80
C PHE A 62 5.57 9.13 -5.10
N SER A 63 6.89 9.01 -5.29
CA SER A 63 7.54 7.72 -5.57
C SER A 63 7.33 6.70 -4.44
N GLN A 64 7.48 7.11 -3.18
CA GLN A 64 7.24 6.25 -2.02
C GLN A 64 5.78 5.78 -1.94
N ILE A 65 4.83 6.69 -2.13
CA ILE A 65 3.39 6.39 -2.10
C ILE A 65 3.01 5.46 -3.25
N ALA A 66 3.47 5.73 -4.48
CA ALA A 66 3.19 4.90 -5.65
C ALA A 66 3.71 3.47 -5.47
N MET A 67 4.94 3.30 -4.95
CA MET A 67 5.48 1.97 -4.63
C MET A 67 4.67 1.28 -3.52
N ALA A 68 4.27 1.99 -2.46
CA ALA A 68 3.48 1.43 -1.37
C ALA A 68 2.11 0.91 -1.87
N PHE A 69 1.38 1.70 -2.65
CA PHE A 69 0.12 1.26 -3.29
C PHE A 69 0.31 0.06 -4.21
N HIS A 70 1.39 0.04 -5.00
CA HIS A 70 1.70 -1.08 -5.89
C HIS A 70 1.99 -2.38 -5.11
N CYS A 71 2.75 -2.31 -4.00
CA CYS A 71 2.96 -3.44 -3.10
C CYS A 71 1.67 -3.88 -2.39
N ASP A 72 0.86 -2.94 -1.92
CA ASP A 72 -0.41 -3.22 -1.26
C ASP A 72 -1.40 -3.92 -2.19
N GLN A 73 -1.46 -3.53 -3.47
CA GLN A 73 -2.42 -4.02 -4.46
C GLN A 73 -2.45 -5.56 -4.57
N TYR A 74 -1.29 -6.22 -4.55
CA TYR A 74 -1.20 -7.68 -4.68
C TYR A 74 -1.71 -8.45 -3.46
N THR A 75 -1.68 -7.83 -2.28
CA THR A 75 -2.01 -8.49 -1.00
C THR A 75 -3.32 -8.00 -0.38
N LEU A 76 -3.87 -6.88 -0.86
CA LEU A 76 -5.03 -6.20 -0.28
C LEU A 76 -6.24 -7.12 -0.14
N LYS A 77 -6.58 -7.88 -1.20
CA LYS A 77 -7.72 -8.81 -1.17
C LYS A 77 -7.58 -9.89 -0.09
N GLN A 78 -6.39 -10.46 0.05
CA GLN A 78 -6.13 -11.52 1.03
C GLN A 78 -6.17 -10.98 2.47
N ARG A 79 -5.58 -9.80 2.70
CA ARG A 79 -5.65 -9.12 4.00
C ARG A 79 -7.08 -8.73 4.38
N LEU A 80 -7.85 -8.18 3.44
CA LEU A 80 -9.26 -7.84 3.66
C LEU A 80 -10.07 -9.08 4.08
N GLN A 81 -9.96 -10.18 3.33
CA GLN A 81 -10.68 -11.43 3.65
C GLN A 81 -10.26 -12.02 5.00
N ALA A 82 -8.98 -11.93 5.37
CA ALA A 82 -8.49 -12.38 6.67
C ALA A 82 -9.05 -11.52 7.82
N GLU A 83 -9.08 -10.20 7.67
CA GLU A 83 -9.61 -9.27 8.66
C GLU A 83 -11.13 -9.38 8.81
N GLU A 84 -11.87 -9.49 7.70
CA GLU A 84 -13.32 -9.76 7.68
C GLU A 84 -13.66 -11.07 8.40
N HIS A 85 -12.88 -12.13 8.15
CA HIS A 85 -13.07 -13.42 8.82
C HIS A 85 -12.76 -13.34 10.32
N ALA A 86 -11.69 -12.66 10.71
CA ALA A 86 -11.35 -12.44 12.11
C ALA A 86 -12.43 -11.64 12.86
N ARG A 87 -12.98 -10.58 12.22
CA ARG A 87 -14.10 -9.79 12.74
C ARG A 87 -15.35 -10.66 12.94
N ASN A 88 -15.76 -11.40 11.90
CA ASN A 88 -16.93 -12.29 11.97
C ASN A 88 -16.79 -13.33 13.10
N LEU A 89 -15.63 -14.00 13.21
CA LEU A 89 -15.36 -14.94 14.30
C LEU A 89 -15.44 -14.27 15.69
N ALA A 90 -14.93 -13.05 15.85
CA ALA A 90 -15.01 -12.33 17.11
C ALA A 90 -16.47 -12.01 17.49
N GLU A 91 -17.27 -11.55 16.51
CA GLU A 91 -18.69 -11.24 16.71
C GLU A 91 -19.52 -12.49 17.00
N GLU A 92 -19.35 -13.56 16.22
CA GLU A 92 -20.01 -14.86 16.43
C GLU A 92 -19.70 -15.43 17.83
N ASN A 93 -18.44 -15.39 18.27
CA ASN A 93 -18.04 -15.83 19.60
C ASN A 93 -18.71 -15.01 20.71
N ILE A 94 -18.77 -13.67 20.56
CA ILE A 94 -19.43 -12.82 21.55
C ILE A 94 -20.95 -13.08 21.59
N GLN A 95 -21.61 -13.25 20.44
CA GLN A 95 -23.03 -13.59 20.39
C GLN A 95 -23.32 -14.97 21.01
N LEU A 96 -22.43 -15.94 20.83
CA LEU A 96 -22.53 -17.26 21.46
C LEU A 96 -22.43 -17.16 22.98
N GLU A 97 -21.44 -16.43 23.52
CA GLU A 97 -21.28 -16.27 24.97
C GLU A 97 -22.41 -15.44 25.61
N LEU A 98 -22.92 -14.41 24.94
CA LEU A 98 -24.10 -13.66 25.39
C LEU A 98 -25.36 -14.55 25.42
N SER A 99 -25.50 -15.46 24.47
CA SER A 99 -26.63 -16.40 24.40
C SER A 99 -26.54 -17.46 25.50
N ARG A 100 -25.36 -18.07 25.69
CA ARG A 100 -25.06 -18.97 26.82
C ARG A 100 -25.31 -18.31 28.18
N GLY A 101 -24.93 -17.04 28.32
CA GLY A 101 -25.20 -16.23 29.50
C GLY A 101 -26.69 -16.06 29.79
N ARG A 102 -27.50 -15.79 28.76
CA ARG A 102 -28.97 -15.71 28.87
C ARG A 102 -29.60 -17.07 29.20
N GLU A 103 -29.21 -18.16 28.54
CA GLU A 103 -29.70 -19.53 28.83
C GLU A 103 -29.42 -19.94 30.28
N THR A 104 -28.22 -19.64 30.78
CA THR A 104 -27.83 -19.87 32.18
C THR A 104 -28.69 -19.05 33.14
N LEU A 105 -29.00 -17.81 32.78
CA LEU A 105 -29.83 -16.91 33.57
C LEU A 105 -31.30 -17.34 33.63
N GLU A 106 -31.87 -17.81 32.52
CA GLU A 106 -33.22 -18.40 32.48
C GLU A 106 -33.32 -19.66 33.34
N THR A 107 -32.31 -20.53 33.25
CA THR A 107 -32.21 -21.72 34.11
C THR A 107 -32.20 -21.31 35.58
N LEU A 108 -31.41 -20.29 35.94
CA LEU A 108 -31.32 -19.80 37.32
C LEU A 108 -32.59 -19.08 37.81
N LYS A 109 -33.32 -18.38 36.91
CA LYS A 109 -34.66 -17.81 37.20
C LYS A 109 -35.64 -18.93 37.56
N GLY A 110 -35.69 -20.01 36.77
CA GLY A 110 -36.56 -21.17 37.02
C GLY A 110 -36.34 -21.84 38.38
N LEU A 111 -35.11 -21.78 38.91
CA LEU A 111 -34.74 -22.31 40.23
C LEU A 111 -34.97 -21.32 41.39
N CYS A 112 -35.29 -20.05 41.13
CA CYS A 112 -35.34 -18.99 42.14
C CYS A 112 -36.77 -18.59 42.54
N MET A 113 -37.21 -19.03 43.72
CA MET A 113 -38.49 -18.62 44.34
C MET A 113 -38.42 -17.33 45.20
N ASP A 114 -37.23 -16.75 45.38
CA ASP A 114 -37.03 -15.55 46.22
C ASP A 114 -37.07 -14.25 45.40
N ASN A 115 -38.00 -13.36 45.77
CA ASN A 115 -38.16 -12.01 45.21
C ASN A 115 -36.85 -11.18 45.22
N LYS A 116 -35.98 -11.34 46.24
CA LYS A 116 -34.70 -10.62 46.29
C LYS A 116 -33.72 -11.14 45.23
N ARG A 117 -33.65 -12.47 45.05
CA ARG A 117 -32.81 -13.10 44.01
C ARG A 117 -33.33 -12.77 42.61
N SER A 118 -34.64 -12.86 42.39
CA SER A 118 -35.28 -12.50 41.11
C SER A 118 -34.90 -11.09 40.64
N ARG A 119 -34.92 -10.07 41.53
CA ARG A 119 -34.46 -8.71 41.22
C ARG A 119 -32.97 -8.59 40.86
N ILE A 120 -32.12 -9.49 41.37
CA ILE A 120 -30.70 -9.54 41.00
C ILE A 120 -30.56 -10.14 39.59
N LEU A 121 -31.30 -11.22 39.30
CA LEU A 121 -31.31 -11.86 37.98
C LEU A 121 -31.81 -10.91 36.89
N GLN A 122 -32.90 -10.18 37.12
CA GLN A 122 -33.40 -9.13 36.21
C GLN A 122 -32.36 -8.02 35.95
N ARG A 123 -31.52 -7.67 36.94
CA ARG A 123 -30.46 -6.68 36.76
C ARG A 123 -29.27 -7.24 35.97
N LEU A 124 -28.98 -8.53 36.09
CA LEU A 124 -27.98 -9.23 35.27
C LEU A 124 -28.44 -9.38 33.82
N GLU A 125 -29.71 -9.69 33.60
CA GLU A 125 -30.36 -9.73 32.27
C GLU A 125 -30.20 -8.38 31.54
N LEU A 126 -30.65 -7.30 32.18
CA LEU A 126 -30.49 -5.94 31.65
C LEU A 126 -29.01 -5.58 31.40
N SER A 127 -28.08 -6.09 32.21
CA SER A 127 -26.64 -5.87 31.99
C SER A 127 -26.12 -6.63 30.76
N LEU A 128 -26.61 -7.84 30.48
CA LEU A 128 -26.28 -8.61 29.28
C LEU A 128 -26.85 -7.95 28.01
N ASP A 129 -28.06 -7.40 28.07
CA ASP A 129 -28.67 -6.72 26.94
C ASP A 129 -27.98 -5.38 26.63
N ILE A 130 -27.64 -4.61 27.66
CA ILE A 130 -26.80 -3.40 27.53
C ILE A 130 -25.43 -3.75 26.97
N LEU A 131 -24.83 -4.87 27.41
CA LEU A 131 -23.54 -5.34 26.90
C LEU A 131 -23.64 -5.73 25.42
N ALA A 132 -24.65 -6.51 25.02
CA ALA A 132 -24.89 -6.91 23.64
C ALA A 132 -24.99 -5.70 22.70
N GLY A 133 -25.90 -4.77 23.00
CA GLY A 133 -26.07 -3.53 22.23
C GLY A 133 -24.91 -2.53 22.38
N THR A 134 -23.96 -2.75 23.29
CA THR A 134 -22.74 -1.96 23.38
C THR A 134 -21.62 -2.55 22.53
N VAL A 135 -21.46 -3.87 22.50
CA VAL A 135 -20.52 -4.54 21.59
C VAL A 135 -20.88 -4.24 20.13
N GLU A 136 -22.15 -4.41 19.74
CA GLU A 136 -22.63 -4.12 18.39
C GLU A 136 -22.31 -2.68 17.95
N ARG A 137 -22.61 -1.69 18.82
CA ARG A 137 -22.27 -0.29 18.56
C ARG A 137 -20.76 -0.04 18.47
N ILE A 138 -19.95 -0.75 19.26
CA ILE A 138 -18.49 -0.65 19.21
C ILE A 138 -17.96 -1.20 17.88
N SER A 139 -18.41 -2.39 17.45
CA SER A 139 -18.04 -2.95 16.13
C SER A 139 -18.39 -1.98 15.00
N ASN A 140 -19.64 -1.52 14.93
CA ASN A 140 -20.11 -0.62 13.88
C ASN A 140 -19.33 0.72 13.89
N THR A 141 -19.04 1.27 15.08
CA THR A 141 -18.27 2.52 15.21
C THR A 141 -16.81 2.32 14.81
N ALA A 142 -16.21 1.17 15.13
CA ALA A 142 -14.84 0.84 14.76
C ALA A 142 -14.68 0.66 13.25
N GLU A 143 -15.64 0.01 12.59
CA GLU A 143 -15.67 -0.14 11.13
C GLU A 143 -15.75 1.23 10.43
N VAL A 144 -16.73 2.07 10.80
CA VAL A 144 -16.89 3.41 10.21
C VAL A 144 -15.67 4.30 10.48
N LEU A 145 -15.11 4.27 11.69
CA LEU A 145 -13.89 5.01 12.02
C LEU A 145 -12.67 4.50 11.21
N GLY A 146 -12.59 3.18 10.99
CA GLY A 146 -11.60 2.57 10.12
C GLY A 146 -11.72 3.07 8.67
N ALA A 147 -12.93 3.08 8.12
CA ALA A 147 -13.21 3.58 6.77
C ALA A 147 -12.80 5.06 6.61
N VAL A 148 -13.21 5.93 7.54
CA VAL A 148 -12.85 7.37 7.53
C VAL A 148 -11.33 7.59 7.63
N HIS A 149 -10.61 6.78 8.42
CA HIS A 149 -9.15 6.85 8.46
C HIS A 149 -8.50 6.45 7.12
N GLN A 150 -9.04 5.45 6.41
CA GLN A 150 -8.52 5.08 5.09
C GLN A 150 -8.88 6.12 4.03
N GLU A 151 -10.11 6.65 4.03
CA GLU A 151 -10.54 7.73 3.14
C GLU A 151 -9.58 8.92 3.24
N ALA A 152 -9.34 9.42 4.44
CA ALA A 152 -8.46 10.58 4.62
C ALA A 152 -6.99 10.30 4.24
N ARG A 153 -6.49 9.06 4.38
CA ARG A 153 -5.16 8.65 3.88
C ARG A 153 -5.11 8.63 2.35
N VAL A 154 -6.17 8.14 1.69
CA VAL A 154 -6.29 8.10 0.24
C VAL A 154 -6.43 9.51 -0.33
N SER A 155 -7.26 10.37 0.27
CA SER A 155 -7.38 11.78 -0.11
C SER A 155 -6.02 12.49 -0.07
N ARG A 156 -5.22 12.27 0.97
CA ARG A 156 -3.86 12.81 1.05
C ARG A 156 -2.92 12.26 -0.05
N ALA A 157 -3.00 10.97 -0.36
CA ALA A 157 -2.24 10.41 -1.47
C ALA A 157 -2.63 11.06 -2.80
N VAL A 158 -3.93 11.26 -3.04
CA VAL A 158 -4.46 11.94 -4.23
C VAL A 158 -3.99 13.39 -4.33
N GLU A 159 -3.98 14.16 -3.23
CA GLU A 159 -3.42 15.51 -3.18
C GLU A 159 -1.95 15.55 -3.65
N LEU A 160 -1.11 14.63 -3.13
CA LEU A 160 0.30 14.55 -3.51
C LEU A 160 0.49 14.13 -4.97
N MET A 161 -0.35 13.22 -5.47
CA MET A 161 -0.36 12.83 -6.89
C MET A 161 -0.76 14.01 -7.80
N LEU A 162 -1.78 14.78 -7.43
CA LEU A 162 -2.20 15.98 -8.16
C LEU A 162 -1.10 17.04 -8.17
N ALA A 163 -0.51 17.35 -7.02
CA ALA A 163 0.58 18.31 -6.90
C ALA A 163 1.81 17.91 -7.74
N HIS A 164 2.18 16.62 -7.76
CA HIS A 164 3.25 16.09 -8.62
C HIS A 164 2.91 16.23 -10.11
N VAL A 165 1.68 15.90 -10.54
CA VAL A 165 1.24 16.09 -11.94
C VAL A 165 1.25 17.56 -12.36
N GLU A 166 0.85 18.48 -11.48
CA GLU A 166 0.99 19.92 -11.74
C GLU A 166 2.45 20.36 -11.84
N ASN A 167 3.33 19.83 -10.99
CA ASN A 167 4.76 20.11 -11.07
C ASN A 167 5.35 19.68 -12.43
N LEU A 168 5.00 18.48 -12.90
CA LEU A 168 5.40 18.01 -14.22
C LEU A 168 4.92 18.93 -15.35
N ARG A 169 3.70 19.48 -15.27
CA ARG A 169 3.19 20.47 -16.23
C ARG A 169 4.01 21.75 -16.23
N ARG A 170 4.27 22.34 -15.05
CA ARG A 170 5.10 23.55 -14.92
C ARG A 170 6.51 23.34 -15.47
N GLN A 171 7.13 22.18 -15.18
CA GLN A 171 8.45 21.84 -15.71
C GLN A 171 8.44 21.61 -17.23
N GLN A 172 7.35 21.04 -17.79
CA GLN A 172 7.18 20.89 -19.23
C GLN A 172 7.08 22.25 -19.94
N GLU A 173 6.27 23.18 -19.40
CA GLU A 173 6.12 24.54 -19.92
C GLU A 173 7.45 25.32 -19.88
N LYS A 174 8.17 25.23 -18.75
CA LYS A 174 9.51 25.81 -18.61
C LYS A 174 10.50 25.24 -19.62
N ASN A 175 10.57 23.92 -19.77
CA ASN A 175 11.43 23.27 -20.77
C ASN A 175 11.12 23.74 -22.21
N LEU A 176 9.84 23.98 -22.53
CA LEU A 176 9.44 24.49 -23.85
C LEU A 176 9.91 25.94 -24.06
N ALA A 177 9.80 26.80 -23.04
CA ALA A 177 10.30 28.17 -23.09
C ALA A 177 11.83 28.22 -23.24
N ASP A 178 12.56 27.44 -22.46
CA ASP A 178 14.02 27.32 -22.51
C ASP A 178 14.51 26.84 -23.90
N LEU A 179 13.78 25.89 -24.52
CA LEU A 179 14.05 25.42 -25.88
C LEU A 179 13.76 26.49 -26.95
N GLU A 180 12.73 27.32 -26.77
CA GLU A 180 12.43 28.42 -27.70
C GLU A 180 13.49 29.52 -27.60
N GLU A 181 13.97 29.85 -26.41
CA GLU A 181 15.08 30.79 -26.21
C GLU A 181 16.38 30.27 -26.84
N ALA A 182 16.75 29.01 -26.56
CA ALA A 182 17.92 28.39 -27.18
C ALA A 182 17.85 28.41 -28.72
N ARG A 183 16.67 28.17 -29.30
CA ARG A 183 16.43 28.27 -30.75
C ARG A 183 16.62 29.69 -31.26
N LYS A 184 16.12 30.71 -30.54
CA LYS A 184 16.30 32.13 -30.89
C LYS A 184 17.77 32.53 -30.85
N LEU A 185 18.54 32.09 -29.85
CA LEU A 185 19.98 32.36 -29.74
C LEU A 185 20.79 31.75 -30.90
N ILE A 186 20.50 30.50 -31.27
CA ILE A 186 21.13 29.83 -32.43
C ILE A 186 20.77 30.57 -33.72
N GLN A 187 19.51 30.98 -33.89
CA GLN A 187 19.10 31.73 -35.07
C GLN A 187 19.80 33.08 -35.14
N GLN A 188 19.88 33.83 -34.03
CA GLN A 188 20.61 35.10 -33.98
C GLN A 188 22.09 34.91 -34.36
N GLN A 189 22.79 33.91 -33.81
CA GLN A 189 24.18 33.62 -34.17
C GLN A 189 24.37 33.35 -35.68
N SER A 190 23.40 32.70 -36.33
CA SER A 190 23.49 32.45 -37.77
C SER A 190 23.24 33.70 -38.62
N VAL A 191 22.50 34.70 -38.13
CA VAL A 191 22.35 36.01 -38.80
C VAL A 191 23.52 36.96 -38.48
N THR A 192 24.09 36.91 -37.28
CA THR A 192 25.21 37.78 -36.87
C THR A 192 26.58 37.32 -37.35
N SER A 193 26.67 36.20 -38.07
CA SER A 193 27.87 35.82 -38.83
C SER A 193 27.80 36.47 -40.21
N PRO A 194 28.52 37.59 -40.47
CA PRO A 194 28.42 38.27 -41.75
C PRO A 194 29.05 37.38 -42.81
N ARG A 195 28.30 37.19 -43.88
CA ARG A 195 28.70 36.49 -45.09
C ARG A 195 30.02 37.07 -45.62
N ALA A 196 31.14 36.41 -45.34
CA ALA A 196 32.43 36.68 -45.99
C ALA A 196 32.35 36.21 -47.46
N CYS A 197 31.71 37.03 -48.29
CA CYS A 197 31.53 36.79 -49.71
C CYS A 197 32.73 37.34 -50.51
N SER A 198 33.67 36.47 -50.88
CA SER A 198 34.35 36.54 -52.18
C SER A 198 35.07 35.21 -52.47
N GLY A 199 35.07 34.80 -53.74
CA GLY A 199 35.49 33.45 -54.12
C GLY A 199 37.01 33.24 -54.14
N GLY A 200 37.43 32.02 -53.82
CA GLY A 200 38.81 31.58 -53.95
C GLY A 200 38.91 30.06 -53.90
N ARG A 201 39.03 29.39 -55.06
CA ARG A 201 39.38 27.96 -55.09
C ARG A 201 40.83 27.84 -54.63
N HIS A 202 41.12 27.36 -53.42
CA HIS A 202 42.41 26.72 -53.17
C HIS A 202 42.40 25.67 -52.05
N ARG A 203 42.66 24.43 -52.50
CA ARG A 203 43.58 23.44 -51.92
C ARG A 203 43.39 23.05 -50.45
N LEU A 204 43.02 21.77 -50.28
CA LEU A 204 43.20 20.99 -49.05
C LEU A 204 44.60 21.20 -48.43
N GLN A 205 44.65 21.69 -47.20
CA GLN A 205 45.78 21.47 -46.30
C GLN A 205 45.26 21.42 -44.86
N GLY A 206 45.56 20.34 -44.14
CA GLY A 206 44.96 20.07 -42.83
C GLY A 206 45.60 20.88 -41.70
N CYS A 207 44.84 21.06 -40.62
CA CYS A 207 45.37 21.46 -39.32
C CYS A 207 44.77 20.56 -38.23
N GLU A 208 45.61 19.99 -37.38
CA GLU A 208 45.24 18.98 -36.40
C GLU A 208 44.62 19.58 -35.13
N ILE A 209 43.43 19.11 -34.73
CA ILE A 209 42.90 19.37 -33.37
C ILE A 209 43.17 18.13 -32.50
N LYS A 210 44.24 18.22 -31.71
CA LYS A 210 44.71 17.16 -30.79
C LYS A 210 43.71 16.94 -29.64
N ARG A 211 42.92 15.86 -29.72
CA ARG A 211 42.12 15.39 -28.57
C ARG A 211 43.03 14.72 -27.53
N ARG A 212 43.29 15.40 -26.40
CA ARG A 212 43.94 14.81 -25.23
C ARG A 212 42.96 13.87 -24.50
N LEU A 213 42.97 12.58 -24.85
CA LEU A 213 42.31 11.54 -24.06
C LEU A 213 43.27 11.06 -22.95
N LYS A 214 43.05 11.46 -21.70
CA LYS A 214 43.85 10.96 -20.56
C LYS A 214 43.31 9.61 -20.11
N LYS A 215 44.16 8.59 -20.17
CA LYS A 215 43.86 7.19 -19.86
C LYS A 215 44.41 6.82 -18.47
N ARG A 216 43.74 5.84 -17.83
CA ARG A 216 44.13 4.94 -16.71
C ARG A 216 43.14 5.02 -15.54
N GLY A 217 42.75 3.92 -14.89
CA GLY A 217 43.27 2.54 -15.03
C GLY A 217 42.24 1.44 -14.76
N THR A 218 42.51 0.28 -15.37
CA THR A 218 41.86 -1.01 -15.15
C THR A 218 42.36 -1.68 -13.87
N GLN A 219 41.47 -2.39 -13.17
CA GLN A 219 41.79 -3.70 -12.59
C GLN A 219 40.70 -4.73 -12.98
N SER A 220 41.03 -6.02 -12.87
CA SER A 220 40.37 -7.12 -13.58
C SER A 220 39.97 -8.23 -12.62
N SER A 221 38.80 -8.84 -12.84
CA SER A 221 38.45 -10.17 -12.31
C SER A 221 37.59 -10.99 -13.29
N LYS A 222 38.31 -11.76 -14.12
CA LYS A 222 38.03 -13.09 -14.72
C LYS A 222 36.61 -13.69 -14.77
N LYS A 223 36.32 -14.24 -15.97
CA LYS A 223 35.58 -15.49 -16.30
C LYS A 223 34.06 -15.54 -15.99
N SER A 224 33.22 -16.31 -16.73
CA SER A 224 33.31 -16.92 -18.08
C SER A 224 31.95 -17.53 -18.45
N GLY A 225 31.46 -17.33 -19.68
CA GLY A 225 30.23 -18.00 -20.14
C GLY A 225 29.78 -17.60 -21.55
N ARG A 226 29.97 -18.51 -22.51
CA ARG A 226 29.23 -18.58 -23.79
C ARG A 226 27.74 -18.90 -23.47
N SER A 227 26.73 -18.60 -24.27
CA SER A 227 26.66 -18.44 -25.74
C SER A 227 25.29 -17.90 -26.18
N GLY A 228 25.21 -17.35 -27.40
CA GLY A 228 24.02 -17.47 -28.26
C GLY A 228 23.03 -16.30 -28.24
N SER A 229 23.19 -15.41 -29.21
CA SER A 229 22.05 -14.74 -29.88
C SER A 229 21.71 -15.57 -31.14
N PRO A 230 20.49 -15.47 -31.70
CA PRO A 230 20.16 -14.31 -32.52
C PRO A 230 18.77 -13.70 -32.26
N SER A 231 18.60 -12.51 -32.85
CA SER A 231 17.34 -11.89 -33.31
C SER A 231 16.41 -12.89 -34.03
N SER A 232 15.09 -12.68 -34.13
CA SER A 232 14.46 -11.47 -34.68
C SER A 232 12.95 -11.32 -34.35
N GLU A 233 12.48 -10.07 -34.43
CA GLU A 233 11.21 -9.61 -35.03
C GLU A 233 9.82 -10.04 -34.50
N SER A 234 9.01 -9.00 -34.24
CA SER A 234 7.61 -8.82 -34.69
C SER A 234 6.56 -9.92 -34.40
N SER A 235 5.53 -9.56 -33.61
CA SER A 235 4.21 -9.18 -34.18
C SER A 235 3.24 -8.66 -33.11
N CYS A 236 2.44 -7.65 -33.48
CA CYS A 236 1.21 -7.31 -32.75
C CYS A 236 0.11 -8.30 -33.15
N SER A 237 -0.72 -8.74 -32.20
CA SER A 237 -1.98 -9.42 -32.51
C SER A 237 -3.17 -8.55 -32.10
N VAL A 238 -3.96 -8.20 -33.11
CA VAL A 238 -5.32 -7.67 -32.95
C VAL A 238 -6.21 -8.80 -32.42
N VAL A 239 -7.06 -8.49 -31.44
CA VAL A 239 -8.19 -9.34 -31.04
C VAL A 239 -9.47 -8.54 -31.26
N THR A 240 -10.32 -9.00 -32.17
CA THR A 240 -11.65 -8.45 -32.45
C THR A 240 -12.73 -9.28 -31.77
N LYS A 241 -13.93 -8.68 -31.67
CA LYS A 241 -15.19 -9.20 -31.12
C LYS A 241 -15.24 -9.25 -29.58
N GLU A 242 -16.01 -8.42 -28.88
CA GLU A 242 -17.35 -7.83 -29.09
C GLU A 242 -18.51 -8.75 -28.66
N ASP A 243 -18.94 -8.55 -27.42
CA ASP A 243 -20.26 -8.88 -26.88
C ASP A 243 -20.73 -7.65 -26.08
N GLY A 244 -21.78 -6.98 -26.55
CA GLY A 244 -22.34 -5.79 -25.92
C GLY A 244 -23.62 -6.11 -25.18
N CYS A 245 -23.62 -5.99 -23.85
CA CYS A 245 -24.85 -6.06 -23.06
C CYS A 245 -25.65 -4.76 -23.22
N LEU A 246 -26.72 -4.81 -24.03
CA LEU A 246 -27.75 -3.78 -24.07
C LEU A 246 -28.63 -3.94 -22.82
N VAL A 247 -28.69 -2.93 -21.96
CA VAL A 247 -29.68 -2.84 -20.88
C VAL A 247 -30.89 -2.08 -21.43
N ASP A 248 -32.04 -2.76 -21.47
CA ASP A 248 -33.29 -2.23 -22.01
C ASP A 248 -34.20 -1.79 -20.84
N ASP A 249 -34.21 -0.49 -20.54
CA ASP A 249 -35.08 0.12 -19.52
C ASP A 249 -36.46 0.43 -20.12
N ARG A 250 -37.44 -0.45 -19.90
CA ARG A 250 -38.85 -0.19 -20.25
C ARG A 250 -39.81 -0.63 -19.14
N TRP A 251 -40.16 0.33 -18.28
CA TRP A 251 -41.18 0.18 -17.25
C TRP A 251 -42.52 0.79 -17.74
N GLU A 252 -43.59 0.00 -17.78
CA GLU A 252 -44.96 0.43 -18.14
C GLU A 252 -45.95 -0.12 -17.09
N PRO A 253 -46.85 0.71 -16.49
CA PRO A 253 -47.77 0.26 -15.45
C PRO A 253 -49.25 0.11 -15.90
N GLY A 254 -49.90 -0.99 -15.49
CA GLY A 254 -51.35 -1.28 -15.64
C GLY A 254 -51.59 -2.66 -16.29
N SER A 255 -52.58 -3.48 -15.92
CA SER A 255 -53.73 -3.35 -14.99
C SER A 255 -54.15 -4.75 -14.48
N PRO A 256 -54.97 -4.91 -13.42
CA PRO A 256 -55.32 -6.22 -12.85
C PRO A 256 -56.44 -6.95 -13.63
N PRO A 257 -56.51 -8.30 -13.55
CA PRO A 257 -57.68 -9.06 -14.00
C PRO A 257 -58.82 -9.02 -12.97
N GLY A 258 -60.04 -9.26 -13.45
CA GLY A 258 -61.24 -9.46 -12.62
C GLY A 258 -61.62 -10.93 -12.44
#